data_AF-A0AAN0NBX5-F1
#
_entry.id   AF-A0AAN0NBX5-F1
#
_cell.length_a   1.000
_cell.length_b   1.000
_cell.length_c   1.000
_cell.angle_alpha   90.00
_cell.angle_beta   90.00
_cell.angle_gamma   90.00
#
_symmetry.space_group_name_H-M   'P 1'
#
loop_
_entity.id
_entity.type
_entity.pdbx_description
1 polymer ?
#
loop_
_entity_poly.entity_id
_entity_poly.type
_entity_poly.pdbx_seq_one_letter_code
_entity_poly.pdbx_strand_id
1 'polypeptide(L)'
;MDGWLQTNPEATERLLDIFSTNPIDFDGLKDALQTTASWLLSKKEPLAEAARTLNLYQTDNFDALPPIFKDYFFHQYLHAIQAIKTNIQTLVSIADASYDANDKKQVKFFDQSTLLNDVFGKLLDVETAVKNHDILFYDSFQDLFNFKLHADTKNEDYTKARKQLGDSIHDILEYHRPLEAQFALLHEQYDDVANLLHMTQDFMSAYNNIKISENCLDFSDFESLALEILTVNNFEIATLIQPRYQEIMVDEFRDTNEYQDEIIRLISNGTNIFRVGDIKQSIYRFRGAKPNIMQDLMKDTTTQNLFLSFNYRSKKDIVDYNNYVFDKLMNLSLGISYSEHDHVNVGIPQQSKTLTL
;
A
#
# COMPACT_ATOMS: atom_id res chain seq x y z
N MET A 1 -15.03 -18.55 -20.44
CA MET A 1 -13.89 -19.48 -20.68
C MET A 1 -14.03 -20.15 -22.02
N ASP A 2 -15.06 -20.97 -22.27
CA ASP A 2 -15.24 -21.66 -23.57
C ASP A 2 -15.21 -20.74 -24.81
N GLY A 3 -15.82 -19.56 -24.73
CA GLY A 3 -15.73 -18.57 -25.81
C GLY A 3 -14.30 -18.08 -26.07
N TRP A 4 -13.53 -17.82 -25.00
CA TRP A 4 -12.13 -17.43 -25.09
C TRP A 4 -11.23 -18.56 -25.58
N LEU A 5 -11.47 -19.81 -25.17
CA LEU A 5 -10.77 -20.98 -25.72
C LEU A 5 -10.97 -21.11 -27.23
N GLN A 6 -12.14 -20.69 -27.75
CA GLN A 6 -12.42 -20.74 -29.18
C GLN A 6 -11.81 -19.57 -29.96
N THR A 7 -11.82 -18.35 -29.40
CA THR A 7 -11.38 -17.14 -30.10
C THR A 7 -9.91 -16.78 -29.85
N ASN A 8 -9.38 -17.12 -28.68
CA ASN A 8 -8.04 -16.79 -28.19
C ASN A 8 -7.40 -18.01 -27.46
N PRO A 9 -7.19 -19.14 -28.12
CA PRO A 9 -6.75 -20.39 -27.49
C PRO A 9 -5.42 -20.25 -26.75
N GLU A 10 -4.38 -19.72 -27.41
CA GLU A 10 -3.04 -19.57 -26.83
C GLU A 10 -3.02 -18.66 -25.60
N ALA A 11 -3.73 -17.52 -25.67
CA ALA A 11 -3.85 -16.61 -24.54
C ALA A 11 -4.60 -17.25 -23.36
N THR A 12 -5.63 -18.06 -23.65
CA THR A 12 -6.39 -18.75 -22.60
C THR A 12 -5.56 -19.83 -21.94
N GLU A 13 -4.82 -20.63 -22.71
CA GLU A 13 -3.89 -21.64 -22.19
C GLU A 13 -2.81 -21.00 -21.33
N ARG A 14 -2.22 -19.89 -21.80
CA ARG A 14 -1.24 -19.11 -21.05
C ARG A 14 -1.78 -18.62 -19.71
N LEU A 15 -3.00 -18.07 -19.69
CA LEU A 15 -3.64 -17.66 -18.43
C LEU A 15 -3.91 -18.84 -17.50
N LEU A 16 -4.32 -19.99 -18.04
CA LEU A 16 -4.51 -21.21 -17.24
C LEU A 16 -3.20 -21.67 -16.60
N ASP A 17 -2.10 -21.65 -17.35
CA ASP A 17 -0.77 -22.02 -16.82
C ASP A 17 -0.29 -21.07 -15.71
N ILE A 18 -0.67 -19.79 -15.77
CA ILE A 18 -0.32 -18.80 -14.74
C ILE A 18 -1.10 -19.06 -13.44
N PHE A 19 -2.40 -19.34 -13.55
CA PHE A 19 -3.30 -19.42 -12.39
C PHE A 19 -3.59 -20.84 -11.91
N SER A 20 -3.12 -21.86 -12.63
CA SER A 20 -3.35 -23.25 -12.29
C SER A 20 -2.15 -24.13 -12.60
N THR A 21 -1.89 -25.08 -11.71
CA THR A 21 -0.87 -26.14 -11.94
C THR A 21 -1.46 -27.34 -12.70
N ASN A 22 -2.77 -27.38 -12.89
CA ASN A 22 -3.50 -28.40 -13.62
C ASN A 22 -4.29 -27.75 -14.76
N PRO A 23 -3.99 -28.05 -16.04
CA PRO A 23 -4.64 -27.41 -17.19
C PRO A 23 -6.16 -27.58 -17.29
N ILE A 24 -6.73 -28.51 -16.51
CA ILE A 24 -8.18 -28.80 -16.47
C ILE A 24 -8.85 -28.10 -15.28
N ASP A 25 -8.07 -27.53 -14.36
CA ASP A 25 -8.57 -26.77 -13.22
C ASP A 25 -8.67 -25.28 -13.59
N PHE A 26 -9.90 -24.80 -13.65
CA PHE A 26 -10.26 -23.44 -14.02
C PHE A 26 -10.48 -22.53 -12.80
N ASP A 27 -10.48 -23.08 -11.57
CA ASP A 27 -10.89 -22.33 -10.39
C ASP A 27 -9.94 -21.18 -10.09
N GLY A 28 -8.63 -21.37 -10.27
CA GLY A 28 -7.64 -20.30 -10.08
C GLY A 28 -7.85 -19.12 -11.04
N LEU A 29 -8.06 -19.38 -12.34
CA LEU A 29 -8.33 -18.33 -13.31
C LEU A 29 -9.69 -17.67 -13.05
N LYS A 30 -10.70 -18.45 -12.66
CA LYS A 30 -12.02 -17.93 -12.30
C LYS A 30 -11.93 -16.97 -11.11
N ASP A 31 -11.22 -17.35 -10.05
CA ASP A 31 -11.03 -16.51 -8.86
C ASP A 31 -10.26 -15.23 -9.21
N ALA A 32 -9.25 -15.32 -10.09
CA ALA A 32 -8.54 -14.16 -10.59
C ALA A 32 -9.46 -13.21 -11.37
N LEU A 33 -10.30 -13.73 -12.27
CA LEU A 33 -11.29 -12.94 -13.03
C LEU A 33 -12.31 -12.27 -12.10
N GLN A 34 -12.85 -13.00 -11.12
CA GLN A 34 -13.83 -12.47 -10.16
C GLN A 34 -13.21 -11.38 -9.27
N THR A 35 -11.98 -11.61 -8.79
CA THR A 35 -11.25 -10.64 -7.97
C THR A 35 -10.94 -9.38 -8.77
N THR A 36 -10.48 -9.54 -10.01
CA THR A 36 -10.16 -8.42 -10.92
C THR A 36 -11.42 -7.64 -11.28
N ALA A 37 -12.53 -8.33 -11.57
CA ALA A 37 -13.82 -7.71 -11.85
C ALA A 37 -14.34 -6.91 -10.65
N SER A 38 -14.29 -7.49 -9.45
CA SER A 38 -14.71 -6.82 -8.21
C SER A 38 -13.87 -5.55 -7.96
N TRP A 39 -12.55 -5.64 -8.17
CA TRP A 39 -11.66 -4.48 -8.06
C TRP A 39 -11.96 -3.43 -9.12
N LEU A 40 -12.13 -3.79 -10.39
CA LEU A 40 -12.46 -2.85 -11.47
C LEU A 40 -13.81 -2.16 -11.25
N LEU A 41 -14.84 -2.91 -10.85
CA LEU A 41 -16.18 -2.38 -10.55
C LEU A 41 -16.20 -1.44 -9.35
N SER A 42 -15.19 -1.48 -8.48
CA SER A 42 -15.04 -0.53 -7.36
C SER A 42 -14.51 0.85 -7.79
N LYS A 43 -14.12 1.02 -9.06
CA LYS A 43 -13.50 2.24 -9.59
C LYS A 43 -14.51 3.09 -10.32
N LYS A 44 -14.44 4.43 -10.18
CA LYS A 44 -15.31 5.39 -10.90
C LYS A 44 -15.37 5.15 -12.41
N GLU A 45 -14.22 4.82 -13.03
CA GLU A 45 -14.10 4.53 -14.45
C GLU A 45 -13.34 3.21 -14.66
N PRO A 46 -14.03 2.05 -14.66
CA PRO A 46 -13.38 0.73 -14.70
C PRO A 46 -12.50 0.52 -15.93
N LEU A 47 -12.96 0.94 -17.12
CA LEU A 47 -12.20 0.80 -18.37
C LEU A 47 -10.97 1.70 -18.40
N ALA A 48 -11.08 2.93 -17.89
CA ALA A 48 -9.94 3.84 -17.78
C ALA A 48 -8.93 3.32 -16.75
N GLU A 49 -9.39 2.71 -15.65
CA GLU A 49 -8.49 2.07 -14.68
C GLU A 49 -7.75 0.88 -15.31
N ALA A 50 -8.45 0.00 -16.04
CA ALA A 50 -7.82 -1.12 -16.73
C ALA A 50 -6.72 -0.63 -17.70
N ALA A 51 -6.99 0.43 -18.46
CA ALA A 51 -5.99 1.04 -19.35
C ALA A 51 -4.81 1.64 -18.58
N ARG A 52 -5.07 2.36 -17.46
CA ARG A 52 -4.00 2.89 -16.59
C ARG A 52 -3.12 1.79 -16.03
N THR A 53 -3.72 0.68 -15.58
CA THR A 53 -2.97 -0.48 -15.08
C THR A 53 -2.11 -1.09 -16.16
N LEU A 54 -2.65 -1.25 -17.37
CA LEU A 54 -1.90 -1.82 -18.48
C LEU A 54 -0.70 -0.94 -18.89
N ASN A 55 -0.85 0.39 -18.85
CA ASN A 55 0.25 1.32 -19.12
C ASN A 55 1.43 1.18 -18.13
N LEU A 56 1.20 0.67 -16.91
CA LEU A 56 2.29 0.41 -15.95
C LEU A 56 3.25 -0.64 -16.48
N TYR A 57 2.74 -1.65 -17.18
CA TYR A 57 3.54 -2.71 -17.82
C TYR A 57 4.27 -2.24 -19.08
N GLN A 58 4.11 -0.97 -19.47
CA GLN A 58 4.83 -0.33 -20.57
C GLN A 58 5.80 0.74 -20.09
N THR A 59 6.03 0.85 -18.78
CA THR A 59 6.92 1.86 -18.23
C THR A 59 8.38 1.51 -18.46
N ASP A 60 9.15 2.44 -19.02
CA ASP A 60 10.56 2.22 -19.39
C ASP A 60 11.58 2.79 -18.39
N ASN A 61 11.13 3.57 -17.41
CA ASN A 61 12.03 4.24 -16.47
C ASN A 61 11.37 4.46 -15.10
N PHE A 62 12.23 4.61 -14.10
CA PHE A 62 11.82 4.74 -12.70
C PHE A 62 10.97 5.99 -12.45
N ASP A 63 11.28 7.11 -13.11
CA ASP A 63 10.58 8.38 -12.88
C ASP A 63 9.10 8.32 -13.29
N ALA A 64 8.80 7.59 -14.36
CA ALA A 64 7.45 7.37 -14.87
C ALA A 64 6.57 6.48 -13.98
N LEU A 65 7.15 5.78 -12.99
CA LEU A 65 6.38 4.98 -12.05
C LEU A 65 5.48 5.85 -11.14
N PRO A 66 4.27 5.37 -10.80
CA PRO A 66 3.44 6.01 -9.78
C PRO A 66 4.16 6.16 -8.44
N PRO A 67 3.89 7.24 -7.66
CA PRO A 67 4.56 7.49 -6.38
C PRO A 67 4.56 6.31 -5.42
N ILE A 68 3.44 5.57 -5.31
CA ILE A 68 3.33 4.43 -4.39
C ILE A 68 4.38 3.34 -4.63
N PHE A 69 4.77 3.08 -5.88
CA PHE A 69 5.79 2.09 -6.20
C PHE A 69 7.19 2.62 -5.88
N LYS A 70 7.43 3.91 -6.12
CA LYS A 70 8.69 4.58 -5.77
C LYS A 70 8.90 4.61 -4.26
N ASP A 71 7.87 4.96 -3.51
CA ASP A 71 7.90 4.99 -2.04
C ASP A 71 8.19 3.59 -1.49
N TYR A 72 7.47 2.57 -1.98
CA TYR A 72 7.71 1.18 -1.59
C TYR A 72 9.15 0.75 -1.86
N PHE A 73 9.65 1.06 -3.06
CA PHE A 73 11.04 0.79 -3.46
C PHE A 73 12.03 1.40 -2.47
N PHE A 74 11.96 2.71 -2.20
CA PHE A 74 12.90 3.36 -1.28
C PHE A 74 12.77 2.82 0.14
N HIS A 75 11.55 2.52 0.60
CA HIS A 75 11.33 1.92 1.92
C HIS A 75 11.97 0.54 2.06
N GLN A 76 11.90 -0.31 1.03
CA GLN A 76 12.55 -1.62 1.03
C GLN A 76 14.06 -1.49 1.25
N TYR A 77 14.70 -0.57 0.53
CA TYR A 77 16.14 -0.30 0.68
C TYR A 77 16.46 0.31 2.04
N LEU A 78 15.66 1.26 2.53
CA LEU A 78 15.87 1.86 3.85
C LEU A 78 15.86 0.80 4.96
N HIS A 79 14.88 -0.12 4.92
CA HIS A 79 14.78 -1.21 5.87
C HIS A 79 15.97 -2.16 5.78
N ALA A 80 16.36 -2.57 4.56
CA ALA A 80 17.52 -3.44 4.35
C ALA A 80 18.82 -2.80 4.85
N ILE A 81 19.06 -1.52 4.54
CA ILE A 81 20.24 -0.78 4.98
C ILE A 81 20.30 -0.71 6.52
N GLN A 82 19.18 -0.43 7.17
CA GLN A 82 19.10 -0.39 8.64
C GLN A 82 19.44 -1.74 9.27
N ALA A 83 18.91 -2.84 8.71
CA ALA A 83 19.20 -4.19 9.17
C ALA A 83 20.70 -4.54 8.98
N ILE A 84 21.25 -4.29 7.79
CA ILE A 84 22.66 -4.56 7.48
C ILE A 84 23.59 -3.75 8.38
N LYS A 85 23.33 -2.45 8.57
CA LYS A 85 24.10 -1.58 9.47
C LYS A 85 24.12 -2.10 10.91
N THR A 86 22.96 -2.51 11.42
CA THR A 86 22.83 -3.08 12.78
C THR A 86 23.61 -4.38 12.91
N ASN A 87 23.56 -5.24 11.89
CA ASN A 87 24.30 -6.50 11.84
C ASN A 87 25.82 -6.28 11.74
N ILE A 88 26.26 -5.28 10.97
CA ILE A 88 27.67 -4.86 10.91
C ILE A 88 28.16 -4.42 12.29
N GLN A 89 27.45 -3.51 12.95
CA GLN A 89 27.84 -3.01 14.28
C GLN A 89 27.93 -4.14 15.31
N THR A 90 26.99 -5.08 15.25
CA THR A 90 26.97 -6.26 16.13
C THR A 90 28.18 -7.15 15.87
N LEU A 91 28.47 -7.46 14.60
CA LEU A 91 29.60 -8.31 14.24
C LEU A 91 30.95 -7.68 14.60
N VAL A 92 31.11 -6.38 14.35
CA VAL A 92 32.32 -5.61 14.70
C VAL A 92 32.50 -5.56 16.22
N SER A 93 31.43 -5.29 16.98
CA SER A 93 31.47 -5.27 18.45
C SER A 93 31.91 -6.61 19.04
N ILE A 94 31.40 -7.73 18.53
CA ILE A 94 31.80 -9.08 18.96
C ILE A 94 33.27 -9.36 18.60
N ALA A 95 33.70 -8.95 17.40
CA ALA A 95 35.07 -9.13 16.94
C ALA A 95 36.07 -8.37 17.83
N ASP A 96 35.78 -7.11 18.13
CA ASP A 96 36.62 -6.24 18.94
C ASP A 96 36.68 -6.71 20.40
N ALA A 97 35.57 -7.18 20.96
CA ALA A 97 35.52 -7.75 22.31
C ALA A 97 36.32 -9.06 22.44
N SER A 98 36.53 -9.77 21.33
CA SER A 98 37.26 -11.04 21.27
C SER A 98 38.75 -10.87 20.95
N TYR A 99 39.26 -9.63 20.93
CA TYR A 99 40.62 -9.34 20.50
C TYR A 99 41.70 -9.79 21.50
N ASP A 100 42.67 -10.58 21.03
CA ASP A 100 43.90 -11.04 21.66
C ASP A 100 45.06 -10.85 20.66
N ALA A 101 45.96 -9.90 20.99
CA ALA A 101 47.11 -9.53 20.19
C ALA A 101 48.11 -10.68 19.91
N ASN A 102 47.99 -11.81 20.61
CA ASN A 102 48.86 -12.98 20.43
C ASN A 102 48.34 -14.00 19.40
N ASP A 103 47.09 -13.88 18.93
CA ASP A 103 46.52 -14.78 17.93
C ASP A 103 46.70 -14.24 16.50
N LYS A 104 47.58 -14.90 15.73
CA LYS A 104 47.89 -14.57 14.33
C LYS A 104 46.67 -14.61 13.40
N LYS A 105 45.56 -15.28 13.77
CA LYS A 105 44.32 -15.28 12.98
C LYS A 105 43.55 -13.96 13.12
N GLN A 106 43.78 -13.19 14.17
CA GLN A 106 43.02 -11.97 14.45
C GLN A 106 43.36 -10.77 13.58
N VAL A 107 44.51 -10.77 12.92
CA VAL A 107 44.81 -9.79 11.86
C VAL A 107 43.71 -9.79 10.80
N LYS A 108 43.20 -10.97 10.43
CA LYS A 108 42.10 -11.09 9.45
C LYS A 108 40.77 -10.55 9.97
N PHE A 109 40.53 -10.64 11.28
CA PHE A 109 39.32 -10.11 11.89
C PHE A 109 39.40 -8.58 12.03
N PHE A 110 40.58 -8.04 12.33
CA PHE A 110 40.83 -6.60 12.32
C PHE A 110 40.67 -6.00 10.92
N ASP A 111 41.24 -6.64 9.90
CA ASP A 111 41.06 -6.23 8.50
C ASP A 111 39.58 -6.28 8.08
N GLN A 112 38.85 -7.31 8.52
CA GLN A 112 37.42 -7.40 8.28
C GLN A 112 36.62 -6.32 9.01
N SER A 113 36.90 -6.03 10.29
CA SER A 113 36.25 -4.94 11.03
C SER A 113 36.49 -3.60 10.33
N THR A 114 37.72 -3.37 9.84
CA THR A 114 38.06 -2.17 9.07
C THR A 114 37.23 -2.06 7.78
N LEU A 115 37.15 -3.16 7.01
CA LEU A 115 36.33 -3.24 5.81
C LEU A 115 34.85 -3.01 6.11
N LEU A 116 34.30 -3.64 7.15
CA LEU A 116 32.90 -3.51 7.52
C LEU A 116 32.56 -2.09 7.98
N ASN A 117 33.48 -1.40 8.66
CA ASN A 117 33.33 0.00 9.02
C ASN A 117 33.35 0.92 7.77
N ASP A 118 34.17 0.63 6.76
CA ASP A 118 34.15 1.34 5.48
C ASP A 118 32.81 1.13 4.75
N VAL A 119 32.33 -0.11 4.68
CA VAL A 119 30.99 -0.44 4.13
C VAL A 119 29.89 0.27 4.91
N PHE A 120 29.97 0.31 6.25
CA PHE A 120 29.02 1.04 7.09
C PHE A 120 28.99 2.53 6.76
N GLY A 121 30.16 3.14 6.55
CA GLY A 121 30.27 4.54 6.11
C GLY A 121 29.55 4.77 4.80
N LYS A 122 29.82 3.96 3.78
CA LYS A 122 29.14 4.04 2.48
C LYS A 122 27.63 3.81 2.59
N LEU A 123 27.18 2.91 3.46
CA LEU A 123 25.76 2.68 3.72
C LEU A 123 25.07 3.89 4.35
N LEU A 124 25.77 4.76 5.09
CA LEU A 124 25.19 6.03 5.56
C LEU A 124 24.92 7.00 4.40
N ASP A 125 25.80 7.04 3.42
CA ASP A 125 25.62 7.87 2.23
C ASP A 125 24.43 7.35 1.40
N VAL A 126 24.34 6.04 1.19
CA VAL A 126 23.19 5.40 0.54
C VAL A 126 21.90 5.62 1.32
N GLU A 127 21.92 5.51 2.66
CA GLU A 127 20.74 5.78 3.49
C GLU A 127 20.24 7.22 3.29
N THR A 128 21.15 8.18 3.18
CA THR A 128 20.83 9.57 2.88
C THR A 128 20.20 9.71 1.49
N ALA A 129 20.77 9.08 0.47
CA ALA A 129 20.22 9.07 -0.89
C ALA A 129 18.80 8.49 -0.92
N VAL A 130 18.59 7.34 -0.27
CA VAL A 130 17.28 6.68 -0.15
C VAL A 130 16.25 7.59 0.53
N LYS A 131 16.60 8.25 1.64
CA LYS A 131 15.70 9.20 2.32
C LYS A 131 15.34 10.40 1.45
N ASN A 132 16.27 10.83 0.60
CA ASN A 132 16.06 11.92 -0.34
C ASN A 132 15.39 11.46 -1.65
N HIS A 133 14.98 10.18 -1.75
CA HIS A 133 14.39 9.59 -2.95
C HIS A 133 15.30 9.72 -4.20
N ASP A 134 16.61 9.69 -3.99
CA ASP A 134 17.62 9.69 -5.05
C ASP A 134 17.91 8.24 -5.46
N ILE A 135 17.62 7.90 -6.71
CA ILE A 135 17.79 6.54 -7.26
C ILE A 135 19.24 6.23 -7.66
N LEU A 136 20.13 7.24 -7.75
CA LEU A 136 21.49 7.07 -8.30
C LEU A 136 22.38 6.11 -7.49
N PHE A 137 22.02 5.81 -6.24
CA PHE A 137 22.75 4.79 -5.47
C PHE A 137 22.62 3.39 -6.07
N TYR A 138 21.53 3.14 -6.80
CA TYR A 138 21.06 1.80 -7.16
C TYR A 138 22.13 1.03 -7.93
N ASP A 139 22.69 1.61 -8.98
CA ASP A 139 23.64 0.93 -9.87
C ASP A 139 24.93 0.50 -9.15
N SER A 140 25.29 1.19 -8.07
CA SER A 140 26.50 0.92 -7.28
C SER A 140 26.23 0.13 -5.99
N PHE A 141 24.97 -0.18 -5.68
CA PHE A 141 24.58 -0.75 -4.40
C PHE A 141 25.19 -2.14 -4.17
N GLN A 142 25.16 -2.99 -5.21
CA GLN A 142 25.73 -4.33 -5.15
C GLN A 142 27.25 -4.32 -4.88
N ASP A 143 27.98 -3.33 -5.40
CA ASP A 143 29.43 -3.23 -5.27
C ASP A 143 29.89 -3.06 -3.82
N LEU A 144 29.02 -2.51 -2.97
CA LEU A 144 29.26 -2.40 -1.52
C LEU A 144 29.50 -3.75 -0.85
N PHE A 145 28.99 -4.83 -1.44
CA PHE A 145 29.01 -6.17 -0.87
C PHE A 145 29.98 -7.12 -1.57
N ASN A 146 30.87 -6.60 -2.42
CA ASN A 146 31.88 -7.39 -3.12
C ASN A 146 33.06 -7.76 -2.20
N PHE A 147 32.79 -8.52 -1.15
CA PHE A 147 33.77 -9.00 -0.20
C PHE A 147 33.38 -10.37 0.39
N LYS A 148 34.31 -11.00 1.12
CA LYS A 148 34.05 -12.27 1.80
C LYS A 148 34.08 -12.10 3.31
N LEU A 149 33.03 -12.56 3.98
CA LEU A 149 32.99 -12.68 5.43
C LEU A 149 33.78 -13.90 5.90
N HIS A 150 34.85 -13.68 6.66
CA HIS A 150 35.65 -14.72 7.30
C HIS A 150 34.90 -15.36 8.47
N ALA A 151 35.08 -16.67 8.65
CA ALA A 151 34.43 -17.43 9.73
C ALA A 151 35.34 -17.53 10.95
N ASP A 152 34.75 -17.45 12.15
CA ASP A 152 35.38 -17.85 13.41
C ASP A 152 34.62 -19.02 14.03
N THR A 153 35.06 -20.25 13.73
CA THR A 153 34.39 -21.47 14.22
C THR A 153 34.55 -21.69 15.73
N LYS A 154 35.37 -20.89 16.42
CA LYS A 154 35.56 -20.99 17.87
C LYS A 154 34.66 -20.02 18.65
N ASN A 155 34.08 -19.04 17.97
CA ASN A 155 33.21 -18.04 18.57
C ASN A 155 31.78 -18.22 18.03
N GLU A 156 30.91 -18.77 18.88
CA GLU A 156 29.52 -19.05 18.54
C GLU A 156 28.72 -17.76 18.24
N ASP A 157 28.91 -16.72 19.06
CA ASP A 157 28.24 -15.42 18.90
C ASP A 157 28.66 -14.74 17.59
N TYR A 158 29.96 -14.79 17.26
CA TYR A 158 30.48 -14.30 16.00
C TYR A 158 29.90 -15.08 14.81
N THR A 159 29.85 -16.41 14.91
CA THR A 159 29.28 -17.26 13.86
C THR A 159 27.82 -16.91 13.59
N LYS A 160 27.04 -16.66 14.65
CA LYS A 160 25.64 -16.23 14.55
C LYS A 160 25.51 -14.84 13.93
N ALA A 161 26.27 -13.85 14.40
CA ALA A 161 26.23 -12.48 13.87
C ALA A 161 26.68 -12.41 12.40
N ARG A 162 27.72 -13.17 12.03
CA ARG A 162 28.19 -13.30 10.64
C ARG A 162 27.10 -13.86 9.74
N LYS A 163 26.41 -14.90 10.22
CA LYS A 163 25.29 -15.50 9.47
C LYS A 163 24.18 -14.47 9.27
N GLN A 164 23.75 -13.78 10.32
CA GLN A 164 22.71 -12.74 10.24
C GLN A 164 23.07 -11.62 9.25
N LEU A 165 24.32 -11.16 9.27
CA LEU A 165 24.81 -10.18 8.29
C LEU A 165 24.74 -10.75 6.86
N GLY A 166 25.27 -11.96 6.65
CA GLY A 166 25.26 -12.63 5.35
C GLY A 166 23.85 -12.83 4.80
N ASP A 167 22.92 -13.29 5.65
CA ASP A 167 21.51 -13.48 5.31
C ASP A 167 20.88 -12.12 4.91
N SER A 168 21.07 -11.06 5.70
CA SER A 168 20.51 -9.73 5.38
C SER A 168 21.05 -9.11 4.08
N ILE A 169 22.31 -9.39 3.72
CA ILE A 169 22.91 -8.96 2.44
C ILE A 169 22.33 -9.81 1.31
N HIS A 170 22.24 -11.12 1.49
CA HIS A 170 21.70 -12.03 0.49
C HIS A 170 20.26 -11.68 0.13
N ASP A 171 19.42 -11.45 1.14
CA ASP A 171 18.00 -11.14 0.98
C ASP A 171 17.81 -9.92 0.07
N ILE A 172 18.52 -8.81 0.31
CA ILE A 172 18.35 -7.60 -0.52
C ILE A 172 18.95 -7.77 -1.93
N LEU A 173 20.04 -8.52 -2.06
CA LEU A 173 20.68 -8.74 -3.36
C LEU A 173 19.90 -9.71 -4.26
N GLU A 174 19.06 -10.59 -3.71
CA GLU A 174 18.16 -11.43 -4.49
C GLU A 174 17.14 -10.58 -5.29
N TYR A 175 16.68 -9.46 -4.70
CA TYR A 175 15.78 -8.50 -5.34
C TYR A 175 16.50 -7.39 -6.11
N HIS A 176 17.80 -7.20 -5.89
CA HIS A 176 18.59 -6.17 -6.55
C HIS A 176 19.04 -6.62 -7.94
N ARG A 177 18.41 -6.08 -8.99
CA ARG A 177 18.72 -6.40 -10.41
C ARG A 177 18.77 -5.11 -11.22
N PRO A 178 19.57 -5.05 -12.30
CA PRO A 178 19.59 -3.88 -13.18
C PRO A 178 18.18 -3.40 -13.51
N LEU A 179 17.94 -2.09 -13.42
CA LEU A 179 16.60 -1.53 -13.62
C LEU A 179 16.03 -1.91 -14.98
N GLU A 180 16.86 -1.93 -16.02
CA GLU A 180 16.48 -2.34 -17.37
C GLU A 180 15.95 -3.78 -17.40
N ALA A 181 16.55 -4.68 -16.62
CA ALA A 181 16.08 -6.07 -16.53
C ALA A 181 14.74 -6.18 -15.79
N GLN A 182 14.47 -5.30 -14.83
CA GLN A 182 13.17 -5.25 -14.15
C GLN A 182 12.07 -4.69 -15.05
N PHE A 183 12.36 -3.63 -15.80
CA PHE A 183 11.41 -3.09 -16.78
C PHE A 183 11.15 -4.07 -17.92
N ALA A 184 12.19 -4.77 -18.41
CA ALA A 184 12.01 -5.83 -19.39
C ALA A 184 11.06 -6.93 -18.89
N LEU A 185 11.18 -7.34 -17.62
CA LEU A 185 10.26 -8.32 -17.02
C LEU A 185 8.81 -7.80 -16.95
N LEU A 186 8.62 -6.50 -16.66
CA LEU A 186 7.30 -5.87 -16.71
C LEU A 186 6.73 -5.90 -18.15
N HIS A 187 7.54 -5.57 -19.16
CA HIS A 187 7.13 -5.62 -20.55
C HIS A 187 6.77 -7.04 -21.01
N GLU A 188 7.52 -8.05 -20.57
CA GLU A 188 7.23 -9.46 -20.86
C GLU A 188 5.87 -9.92 -20.31
N GLN A 189 5.40 -9.30 -19.23
CA GLN A 189 4.11 -9.61 -18.61
C GLN A 189 2.94 -8.82 -19.21
N TYR A 190 3.20 -7.90 -20.13
CA TYR A 190 2.17 -7.03 -20.71
C TYR A 190 1.01 -7.82 -21.31
N ASP A 191 1.31 -8.79 -22.18
CA ASP A 191 0.28 -9.56 -22.88
C ASP A 191 -0.53 -10.43 -21.91
N ASP A 192 0.11 -11.01 -20.89
CA ASP A 192 -0.56 -11.79 -19.85
C ASP A 192 -1.60 -10.93 -19.11
N VAL A 193 -1.22 -9.71 -18.72
CA VAL A 193 -2.11 -8.78 -18.01
C VAL A 193 -3.18 -8.21 -18.93
N ALA A 194 -2.84 -7.87 -20.18
CA ALA A 194 -3.81 -7.41 -21.17
C ALA A 194 -4.90 -8.46 -21.40
N ASN A 195 -4.51 -9.72 -21.57
CA ASN A 195 -5.46 -10.82 -21.78
C ASN A 195 -6.34 -11.05 -20.55
N LEU A 196 -5.78 -11.00 -19.33
CA LEU A 196 -6.58 -11.09 -18.11
C LEU A 196 -7.61 -9.96 -18.00
N LEU A 197 -7.22 -8.72 -18.31
CA LEU A 197 -8.10 -7.55 -18.28
C LEU A 197 -9.20 -7.65 -19.35
N HIS A 198 -8.87 -8.04 -20.59
CA HIS A 198 -9.86 -8.24 -21.64
C HIS A 198 -10.86 -9.34 -21.28
N MET A 199 -10.38 -10.49 -20.79
CA MET A 199 -11.24 -11.59 -20.36
C MET A 199 -12.13 -11.20 -19.17
N THR A 200 -11.61 -10.35 -18.27
CA THR A 200 -12.38 -9.77 -17.16
C THR A 200 -13.48 -8.84 -17.65
N GLN A 201 -13.21 -8.01 -18.67
CA GLN A 201 -14.21 -7.13 -19.27
C GLN A 201 -15.34 -7.93 -19.93
N ASP A 202 -15.00 -8.99 -20.69
CA ASP A 202 -15.98 -9.90 -21.28
C ASP A 202 -16.83 -10.60 -20.21
N PHE A 203 -16.19 -11.03 -19.11
CA PHE A 203 -16.89 -11.58 -17.95
C PHE A 203 -17.87 -10.57 -17.35
N MET A 204 -17.44 -9.33 -17.12
CA MET A 204 -18.29 -8.26 -16.58
C MET A 204 -19.49 -7.97 -17.49
N SER A 205 -19.27 -7.90 -18.82
CA SER A 205 -20.34 -7.70 -19.79
C SER A 205 -21.32 -8.87 -19.82
N ALA A 206 -20.83 -10.11 -19.82
CA ALA A 206 -21.68 -11.30 -19.77
C ALA A 206 -22.51 -11.35 -18.47
N TYR A 207 -21.89 -11.04 -17.33
CA TYR A 207 -22.56 -10.99 -16.04
C TYR A 207 -23.67 -9.93 -16.01
N ASN A 208 -23.39 -8.73 -16.52
CA ASN A 208 -24.39 -7.68 -16.61
C ASN A 208 -25.58 -8.07 -17.52
N ASN A 209 -25.31 -8.72 -18.65
CA ASN A 209 -26.37 -9.21 -19.55
C ASN A 209 -27.29 -10.23 -18.86
N ILE A 210 -26.73 -11.12 -18.05
CA ILE A 210 -27.51 -12.09 -17.26
C ILE A 210 -28.41 -11.34 -16.26
N LYS A 211 -27.85 -10.36 -15.54
CA LYS A 211 -28.64 -9.56 -14.57
C LYS A 211 -29.81 -8.85 -15.25
N ILE A 212 -29.57 -8.26 -16.42
CA ILE A 212 -30.62 -7.61 -17.22
C ILE A 212 -31.67 -8.63 -17.66
N SER A 213 -31.28 -9.80 -18.17
CA SER A 213 -32.24 -10.82 -18.62
C SER A 213 -33.09 -11.39 -17.49
N GLU A 214 -32.53 -11.49 -16.29
CA GLU A 214 -33.20 -11.95 -15.07
C GLU A 214 -33.93 -10.82 -14.33
N ASN A 215 -33.84 -9.57 -14.82
CA ASN A 215 -34.39 -8.37 -14.19
C ASN A 215 -33.98 -8.25 -12.70
N CYS A 216 -32.71 -8.49 -12.40
CA CYS A 216 -32.15 -8.41 -11.06
C CYS A 216 -31.01 -7.39 -10.97
N LEU A 217 -30.74 -6.95 -9.74
CA LEU A 217 -29.68 -6.00 -9.40
C LEU A 217 -28.87 -6.53 -8.22
N ASP A 218 -27.56 -6.28 -8.25
CA ASP A 218 -26.66 -6.47 -7.14
C ASP A 218 -26.49 -5.20 -6.31
N PHE A 219 -25.87 -5.35 -5.13
CA PHE A 219 -25.55 -4.21 -4.26
C PHE A 219 -24.73 -3.09 -4.95
N SER A 220 -23.78 -3.44 -5.81
CA SER A 220 -22.97 -2.46 -6.56
C SER A 220 -23.77 -1.71 -7.63
N ASP A 221 -24.87 -2.30 -8.10
CA ASP A 221 -25.68 -1.69 -9.16
C ASP A 221 -26.45 -0.49 -8.63
N PHE A 222 -26.84 -0.49 -7.34
CA PHE A 222 -27.55 0.64 -6.75
C PHE A 222 -26.75 1.94 -6.84
N GLU A 223 -25.45 1.90 -6.54
CA GLU A 223 -24.60 3.10 -6.58
C GLU A 223 -24.35 3.56 -8.01
N SER A 224 -23.98 2.64 -8.91
CA SER A 224 -23.68 2.96 -10.30
C SER A 224 -24.92 3.46 -11.06
N LEU A 225 -26.08 2.80 -10.92
CA LEU A 225 -27.33 3.22 -11.55
C LEU A 225 -27.87 4.53 -10.97
N ALA A 226 -27.75 4.75 -9.66
CA ALA A 226 -28.13 6.03 -9.07
C ALA A 226 -27.30 7.18 -9.66
N LEU A 227 -25.99 6.97 -9.84
CA LEU A 227 -25.12 7.95 -10.47
C LEU A 227 -25.48 8.17 -11.95
N GLU A 228 -25.76 7.11 -12.71
CA GLU A 228 -26.21 7.20 -14.11
C GLU A 228 -27.50 8.04 -14.23
N ILE A 229 -28.49 7.77 -13.39
CA ILE A 229 -29.75 8.52 -13.33
C ILE A 229 -29.50 10.00 -13.02
N LEU A 230 -28.61 10.30 -12.07
CA LEU A 230 -28.32 11.68 -11.67
C LEU A 230 -27.54 12.47 -12.72
N THR A 231 -26.83 11.79 -13.62
CA THR A 231 -25.97 12.41 -14.65
C THR A 231 -26.62 12.51 -16.03
N VAL A 232 -27.74 11.81 -16.26
CA VAL A 232 -28.48 11.85 -17.54
C VAL A 232 -28.88 13.27 -17.94
N ASN A 233 -28.96 13.53 -19.26
CA ASN A 233 -29.42 14.79 -19.84
C ASN A 233 -28.76 16.04 -19.24
N ASN A 234 -27.44 15.99 -19.00
CA ASN A 234 -26.70 17.07 -18.36
C ASN A 234 -27.24 17.41 -16.96
N PHE A 235 -27.34 16.38 -16.10
CA PHE A 235 -27.74 16.49 -14.69
C PHE A 235 -29.18 17.00 -14.46
N GLU A 236 -30.09 16.73 -15.40
CA GLU A 236 -31.49 17.17 -15.33
C GLU A 236 -32.18 16.66 -14.05
N ILE A 237 -32.01 15.38 -13.75
CA ILE A 237 -32.61 14.73 -12.57
C ILE A 237 -31.99 15.23 -11.28
N ALA A 238 -30.66 15.41 -11.23
CA ALA A 238 -30.00 16.00 -10.07
C ALA A 238 -30.57 17.39 -9.75
N THR A 239 -30.70 18.26 -10.76
CA THR A 239 -31.26 19.61 -10.62
C THR A 239 -32.70 19.60 -10.08
N LEU A 240 -33.51 18.62 -10.49
CA LEU A 240 -34.88 18.44 -9.99
C LEU A 240 -34.92 17.99 -8.52
N ILE A 241 -33.93 17.21 -8.09
CA ILE A 241 -33.86 16.60 -6.76
C ILE A 241 -33.25 17.54 -5.72
N GLN A 242 -32.23 18.33 -6.08
CA GLN A 242 -31.51 19.22 -5.16
C GLN A 242 -32.42 20.06 -4.24
N PRO A 243 -33.50 20.72 -4.73
CA PRO A 243 -34.36 21.54 -3.87
C PRO A 243 -35.17 20.75 -2.83
N ARG A 244 -35.25 19.41 -2.96
CA ARG A 244 -35.98 18.55 -2.01
C ARG A 244 -35.22 18.35 -0.71
N TYR A 245 -33.89 18.51 -0.72
CA TYR A 245 -33.05 18.35 0.45
C TYR A 245 -32.66 19.72 1.01
N GLN A 246 -33.25 20.09 2.15
CA GLN A 246 -32.81 21.30 2.87
C GLN A 246 -31.42 21.12 3.45
N GLU A 247 -31.12 19.92 3.96
CA GLU A 247 -29.83 19.51 4.51
C GLU A 247 -29.61 18.02 4.26
N ILE A 248 -28.36 17.63 4.03
CA ILE A 248 -27.92 16.25 3.80
C ILE A 248 -26.91 15.92 4.90
N MET A 249 -27.27 14.98 5.77
CA MET A 249 -26.39 14.52 6.84
C MET A 249 -25.77 13.18 6.48
N VAL A 250 -24.44 13.10 6.53
CA VAL A 250 -23.70 11.88 6.23
C VAL A 250 -22.86 11.50 7.44
N ASP A 251 -23.23 10.39 8.07
CA ASP A 251 -22.46 9.79 9.17
C ASP A 251 -21.41 8.82 8.60
N GLU A 252 -20.39 8.52 9.40
CA GLU A 252 -19.30 7.60 9.04
C GLU A 252 -18.64 7.91 7.69
N PHE A 253 -18.51 9.21 7.37
CA PHE A 253 -18.02 9.70 6.08
C PHE A 253 -16.61 9.20 5.74
N ARG A 254 -15.82 8.77 6.73
CA ARG A 254 -14.50 8.14 6.52
C ARG A 254 -14.51 6.85 5.71
N ASP A 255 -15.67 6.18 5.61
CA ASP A 255 -15.84 4.92 4.87
C ASP A 255 -16.46 5.12 3.48
N THR A 256 -16.67 6.37 3.07
CA THR A 256 -17.27 6.71 1.78
C THR A 256 -16.34 6.35 0.62
N ASN A 257 -16.93 5.81 -0.46
CA ASN A 257 -16.24 5.59 -1.74
C ASN A 257 -16.50 6.76 -2.73
N GLU A 258 -15.88 6.74 -3.90
CA GLU A 258 -16.04 7.83 -4.89
C GLU A 258 -17.46 7.95 -5.46
N TYR A 259 -18.17 6.83 -5.62
CA TYR A 259 -19.55 6.82 -6.13
C TYR A 259 -20.50 7.50 -5.14
N GLN A 260 -20.44 7.10 -3.87
CA GLN A 260 -21.28 7.64 -2.81
C GLN A 260 -21.05 9.15 -2.63
N ASP A 261 -19.79 9.59 -2.59
CA ASP A 261 -19.43 11.00 -2.46
C ASP A 261 -19.91 11.82 -3.67
N GLU A 262 -19.84 11.27 -4.89
CA GLU A 262 -20.37 11.91 -6.09
C GLU A 262 -21.91 12.02 -6.06
N ILE A 263 -22.60 10.96 -5.66
CA ILE A 263 -24.06 10.97 -5.50
C ILE A 263 -24.46 12.06 -4.51
N ILE A 264 -23.80 12.12 -3.34
CA ILE A 264 -24.02 13.13 -2.30
C ILE A 264 -23.82 14.54 -2.87
N ARG A 265 -22.76 14.78 -3.65
CA ARG A 265 -22.53 16.06 -4.33
C ARG A 265 -23.63 16.40 -5.32
N LEU A 266 -24.06 15.46 -6.15
CA LEU A 266 -25.05 15.71 -7.20
C LEU A 266 -26.44 16.06 -6.63
N ILE A 267 -26.84 15.44 -5.51
CA ILE A 267 -28.12 15.75 -4.85
C ILE A 267 -28.04 16.99 -3.94
N SER A 268 -26.86 17.57 -3.75
CA SER A 268 -26.65 18.76 -2.93
C SER A 268 -26.77 20.06 -3.72
N ASN A 269 -27.18 21.14 -3.04
CA ASN A 269 -27.14 22.49 -3.60
C ASN A 269 -25.76 23.18 -3.46
N GLY A 270 -24.74 22.44 -2.99
CA GLY A 270 -23.37 22.92 -2.81
C GLY A 270 -23.02 23.38 -1.40
N THR A 271 -24.01 23.74 -0.56
CA THR A 271 -23.74 24.29 0.79
C THR A 271 -24.46 23.56 1.92
N ASN A 272 -25.27 22.54 1.60
CA ASN A 272 -26.19 21.91 2.54
C ASN A 272 -25.76 20.50 2.99
N ILE A 273 -24.47 20.19 2.98
CA ILE A 273 -23.96 18.87 3.38
C ILE A 273 -23.27 18.97 4.72
N PHE A 274 -23.75 18.22 5.70
CA PHE A 274 -23.14 18.03 7.01
C PHE A 274 -22.53 16.63 7.10
N ARG A 275 -21.21 16.54 7.30
CA ARG A 275 -20.46 15.27 7.31
C ARG A 275 -19.85 15.01 8.67
N VAL A 276 -19.97 13.78 9.15
CA VAL A 276 -19.37 13.31 10.42
C VAL A 276 -18.52 12.08 10.13
N GLY A 277 -17.34 12.01 10.73
CA GLY A 277 -16.46 10.86 10.61
C GLY A 277 -15.15 11.03 11.38
N ASP A 278 -14.37 9.96 11.44
CA ASP A 278 -13.03 9.95 12.00
C ASP A 278 -12.10 9.16 11.07
N ILE A 279 -11.15 9.85 10.43
CA ILE A 279 -10.22 9.24 9.46
C ILE A 279 -9.42 8.09 10.10
N LYS A 280 -9.11 8.17 11.40
CA LYS A 280 -8.38 7.14 12.14
C LYS A 280 -9.13 5.80 12.22
N GLN A 281 -10.42 5.81 11.95
CA GLN A 281 -11.31 4.65 12.02
C GLN A 281 -11.65 4.08 10.64
N SER A 282 -11.06 4.60 9.56
CA SER A 282 -11.28 4.07 8.22
C SER A 282 -10.63 2.69 8.07
N ILE A 283 -11.45 1.64 8.12
CA ILE A 283 -11.02 0.23 8.05
C ILE A 283 -11.60 -0.52 6.84
N TYR A 284 -12.43 0.14 6.03
CA TYR A 284 -13.11 -0.45 4.87
C TYR A 284 -12.42 -0.23 3.53
N ARG A 285 -11.10 0.01 3.51
CA ARG A 285 -10.33 0.16 2.25
C ARG A 285 -10.51 -1.02 1.30
N PHE A 286 -10.67 -2.23 1.83
CA PHE A 286 -10.94 -3.44 1.04
C PHE A 286 -12.30 -3.43 0.31
N ARG A 287 -13.23 -2.55 0.70
CA ARG A 287 -14.51 -2.30 0.01
C ARG A 287 -14.50 -1.03 -0.86
N GLY A 288 -13.33 -0.43 -1.07
CA GLY A 288 -13.18 0.78 -1.89
C GLY A 288 -13.36 2.10 -1.14
N ALA A 289 -13.49 2.09 0.19
CA ALA A 289 -13.50 3.32 0.98
C ALA A 289 -12.20 4.11 0.76
N LYS A 290 -12.30 5.43 0.54
CA LYS A 290 -11.16 6.32 0.30
C LYS A 290 -11.08 7.39 1.39
N PRO A 291 -10.32 7.18 2.48
CA PRO A 291 -10.18 8.18 3.56
C PRO A 291 -9.61 9.53 3.08
N ASN A 292 -8.92 9.55 1.93
CA ASN A 292 -8.42 10.77 1.32
C ASN A 292 -9.53 11.75 0.94
N ILE A 293 -10.74 11.26 0.59
CA ILE A 293 -11.89 12.13 0.28
C ILE A 293 -12.18 13.05 1.47
N MET A 294 -12.20 12.49 2.69
CA MET A 294 -12.40 13.27 3.91
C MET A 294 -11.19 14.18 4.22
N GLN A 295 -9.97 13.69 4.04
CA GLN A 295 -8.75 14.49 4.27
C GLN A 295 -8.67 15.72 3.36
N ASP A 296 -9.04 15.56 2.09
CA ASP A 296 -8.98 16.64 1.10
C ASP A 296 -10.06 17.70 1.40
N LEU A 297 -11.27 17.28 1.79
CA LEU A 297 -12.31 18.19 2.27
C LEU A 297 -11.88 18.94 3.54
N MET A 298 -11.18 18.28 4.47
CA MET A 298 -10.68 18.94 5.68
C MET A 298 -9.59 20.00 5.37
N LYS A 299 -8.92 19.91 4.23
CA LYS A 299 -7.93 20.92 3.77
C LYS A 299 -8.59 22.02 2.94
N ASP A 300 -9.82 21.83 2.48
CA ASP A 300 -10.54 22.81 1.68
C ASP A 300 -10.96 24.02 2.54
N THR A 301 -10.50 25.19 2.13
CA THR A 301 -10.80 26.48 2.80
C THR A 301 -12.29 26.85 2.79
N THR A 302 -13.09 26.24 1.92
CA THR A 302 -14.53 26.48 1.83
C THR A 302 -15.34 25.60 2.79
N THR A 303 -14.72 24.57 3.35
CA THR A 303 -15.35 23.64 4.30
C THR A 303 -15.09 24.09 5.74
N GLN A 304 -16.15 24.19 6.54
CA GLN A 304 -16.02 24.46 7.97
C GLN A 304 -15.78 23.16 8.74
N ASN A 305 -14.57 23.00 9.29
CA ASN A 305 -14.22 21.84 10.10
C ASN A 305 -14.54 22.08 11.59
N LEU A 306 -15.17 21.10 12.24
CA LEU A 306 -15.40 21.07 13.68
C LEU A 306 -14.78 19.82 14.28
N PHE A 307 -13.80 20.00 15.17
CA PHE A 307 -13.15 18.89 15.87
C PHE A 307 -13.79 18.67 17.24
N LEU A 308 -14.16 17.42 17.53
CA LEU A 308 -14.73 17.02 18.81
C LEU A 308 -13.66 16.40 19.70
N SER A 309 -12.96 17.22 20.47
CA SER A 309 -11.80 16.80 21.28
C SER A 309 -12.14 16.13 22.62
N PHE A 310 -13.41 15.78 22.86
CA PHE A 310 -13.87 15.18 24.11
C PHE A 310 -14.49 13.80 23.89
N ASN A 311 -13.92 12.79 24.56
CA ASN A 311 -14.46 11.45 24.62
C ASN A 311 -15.39 11.31 25.82
N TYR A 312 -16.67 10.99 25.57
CA TYR A 312 -17.68 10.77 26.61
C TYR A 312 -17.96 9.28 26.88
N ARG A 313 -17.19 8.37 26.26
CA ARG A 313 -17.43 6.91 26.30
C ARG A 313 -16.56 6.19 27.32
N SER A 314 -15.27 6.51 27.36
CA SER A 314 -14.24 5.70 28.03
C SER A 314 -13.66 6.40 29.25
N LYS A 315 -13.12 5.63 30.20
CA LYS A 315 -12.38 6.19 31.35
C LYS A 315 -11.06 6.81 30.91
N LYS A 316 -10.52 7.72 31.73
CA LYS A 316 -9.27 8.45 31.47
C LYS A 316 -8.11 7.50 31.16
N ASP A 317 -7.96 6.42 31.91
CA ASP A 317 -6.87 5.45 31.71
C ASP A 317 -6.87 4.84 30.30
N ILE A 318 -8.05 4.58 29.72
CA ILE A 318 -8.20 4.05 28.34
C ILE A 318 -7.88 5.14 27.31
N VAL A 319 -8.38 6.36 27.53
CA VAL A 319 -8.15 7.50 26.63
C VAL A 319 -6.66 7.85 26.58
N ASP A 320 -6.02 7.97 27.74
CA ASP A 320 -4.59 8.27 27.84
C ASP A 320 -3.73 7.18 27.19
N TYR A 321 -4.07 5.90 27.42
CA TYR A 321 -3.38 4.79 26.78
C TYR A 321 -3.52 4.84 25.25
N ASN A 322 -4.73 5.08 24.74
CA ASN A 322 -4.98 5.18 23.30
C ASN A 322 -4.16 6.32 22.68
N ASN A 323 -4.23 7.53 23.26
CA ASN A 323 -3.44 8.68 22.84
C ASN A 323 -1.94 8.34 22.81
N TYR A 324 -1.39 7.77 23.89
CA TYR A 324 0.04 7.44 23.97
C TYR A 324 0.50 6.41 22.92
N VAL A 325 -0.30 5.36 22.69
CA VAL A 325 0.06 4.30 21.74
C VAL A 325 -0.02 4.80 20.31
N PHE A 326 -1.12 5.44 19.91
CA PHE A 326 -1.33 5.83 18.52
C PHE A 326 -0.54 7.07 18.12
N ASP A 327 -0.22 7.98 19.04
CA ASP A 327 0.73 9.07 18.82
C ASP A 327 2.11 8.55 18.38
N LYS A 328 2.51 7.38 18.88
CA LYS A 328 3.74 6.72 18.43
C LYS A 328 3.50 5.95 17.15
N LEU A 329 2.59 4.98 17.17
CA LEU A 329 2.46 3.99 16.10
C LEU A 329 2.00 4.58 14.76
N MET A 330 1.06 5.52 14.75
CA MET A 330 0.55 6.13 13.50
C MET A 330 1.51 7.18 12.93
N ASN A 331 2.54 7.57 13.69
CA ASN A 331 3.60 8.47 13.25
C ASN A 331 4.90 7.72 12.89
N LEU A 332 4.89 6.38 12.85
CA LEU A 332 6.04 5.56 12.43
C LEU A 332 6.19 5.41 10.91
N SER A 333 5.12 5.52 10.13
CA SER A 333 5.09 5.18 8.70
C SER A 333 4.37 6.24 7.86
N LEU A 334 4.49 6.12 6.53
CA LEU A 334 3.64 6.84 5.59
C LEU A 334 2.18 6.40 5.78
N GLY A 335 1.27 7.37 5.91
CA GLY A 335 -0.15 7.14 6.19
C GLY A 335 -0.82 8.35 6.84
N ILE A 336 -1.97 8.12 7.48
CA ILE A 336 -2.66 9.14 8.27
C ILE A 336 -1.84 9.40 9.53
N SER A 337 -1.29 10.60 9.67
CA SER A 337 -0.57 11.03 10.88
C SER A 337 -1.53 11.29 12.03
N TYR A 338 -1.11 10.92 13.24
CA TYR A 338 -1.83 11.26 14.47
C TYR A 338 -1.44 12.68 14.89
N SER A 339 -2.36 13.62 14.72
CA SER A 339 -2.16 15.05 14.96
C SER A 339 -2.64 15.48 16.34
N GLU A 340 -2.37 16.74 16.73
CA GLU A 340 -2.93 17.31 17.96
C GLU A 340 -4.47 17.29 17.98
N HIS A 341 -5.12 17.38 16.82
CA HIS A 341 -6.59 17.30 16.73
C HIS A 341 -7.14 15.91 17.01
N ASP A 342 -6.29 14.88 16.92
CA ASP A 342 -6.64 13.49 17.20
C ASP A 342 -6.54 13.14 18.68
N HIS A 343 -5.76 13.92 19.45
CA HIS A 343 -5.70 13.80 20.90
C HIS A 343 -7.02 14.26 21.52
N VAL A 344 -7.68 13.34 22.23
CA VAL A 344 -8.94 13.60 22.93
C VAL A 344 -8.76 13.58 24.45
N ASN A 345 -9.55 14.39 25.14
CA ASN A 345 -9.66 14.38 26.60
C ASN A 345 -10.97 13.72 27.04
N VAL A 346 -11.06 13.33 28.31
CA VAL A 346 -12.35 12.89 28.87
C VAL A 346 -13.34 14.05 28.94
N GLY A 347 -14.59 13.79 28.59
CA GLY A 347 -15.64 14.81 28.49
C GLY A 347 -16.38 15.10 29.80
N ILE A 348 -16.34 14.21 30.79
CA ILE A 348 -16.97 14.40 32.10
C ILE A 348 -16.06 14.01 33.28
N PRO A 349 -16.15 14.71 34.44
CA PRO A 349 -15.29 14.45 35.60
C PRO A 349 -15.32 13.01 36.12
N GLN A 350 -16.45 12.31 35.97
CA GLN A 350 -16.61 10.93 36.44
C GLN A 350 -15.68 9.94 35.71
N GLN A 351 -15.28 10.23 34.47
CA GLN A 351 -14.37 9.37 33.70
C GLN A 351 -12.94 9.39 34.25
N SER A 352 -12.58 10.38 35.07
CA SER A 352 -11.27 10.48 35.75
C SER A 352 -11.19 9.66 37.04
N LYS A 353 -12.28 9.00 37.44
CA LYS A 353 -12.26 8.09 38.59
C LYS A 353 -11.54 6.80 38.19
N THR A 354 -10.31 6.67 38.68
CA THR A 354 -9.39 5.55 38.44
C THR A 354 -10.11 4.21 38.61
N LEU A 355 -9.78 3.24 37.76
CA LEU A 355 -10.14 1.85 38.01
C LEU A 355 -9.37 1.41 39.27
N THR A 356 -10.06 1.31 40.41
CA THR A 356 -9.56 0.48 41.50
C THR A 356 -9.53 -0.95 40.99
N LEU A 357 -8.33 -1.45 40.69
CA LEU A 357 -8.07 -2.85 40.36
C LEU A 357 -8.35 -3.75 41.56
#